data_AF-A0A9P4HT03-F1
#
_entry.id   AF-A0A9P4HT03-F1
#
_cell.length_a   1.000
_cell.length_b   1.000
_cell.length_c   1.000
_cell.angle_alpha   90.00
_cell.angle_beta   90.00
_cell.angle_gamma   90.00
#
_symmetry.space_group_name_H-M   'P 1'
#
loop_
_entity.id
_entity.type
_entity.pdbx_description
1 polymer ?
#
loop_
_entity_poly.entity_id
_entity_poly.type
_entity_poly.pdbx_seq_one_letter_code
_entity_poly.pdbx_strand_id
1 'polypeptide(L)'
;MDAFWAADVVNDWNDQHSPRKTLTSPRKPKFNLGVKDRAQDSDFEILSSPRKGSPSKTDRSAAIARKAFESRKHQLAEDFLKELDRVITHGKIGELAAECGGVKLEWNKKLNSTAGRANWRRERIPSKDPAGASEAKYKHHASIELAEKVIDDEDRLFNTIAHEYCHLTNFMISNIRDNPHGAEFKSWAAKVTQVFNKSHNITVTTKHTYEIAYKYVWTCSTCGHEFKRHSKSIDTTRHACGSCKGALVQTKPAVRAKDPNKGPNEFQVFLKENFKRVKKENEGLGHGAVMQLLAQMYKDRKAKRDAGTTGGGAEDEVAGVAKALEVIVLDD
;
A
#
# COMPACT_ATOMS: atom_id res chain seq x y z
N MET A 1 9.25 -16.98 -13.00
CA MET A 1 9.43 -16.17 -14.23
C MET A 1 8.22 -15.28 -14.54
N ASP A 2 7.47 -14.79 -13.53
CA ASP A 2 6.19 -14.09 -13.80
C ASP A 2 5.89 -12.90 -12.83
N ALA A 3 6.91 -12.43 -12.10
CA ALA A 3 6.74 -11.36 -11.11
C ALA A 3 6.95 -9.95 -11.65
N PHE A 4 7.41 -9.79 -12.91
CA PHE A 4 7.72 -8.48 -13.49
C PHE A 4 6.56 -7.84 -14.26
N TRP A 5 5.60 -8.63 -14.75
CA TRP A 5 4.35 -8.11 -15.32
C TRP A 5 3.34 -7.70 -14.24
N ALA A 6 3.71 -7.82 -12.96
CA ALA A 6 2.96 -7.22 -11.87
C ALA A 6 2.94 -5.70 -12.07
N ALA A 7 1.75 -5.13 -12.23
CA ALA A 7 1.56 -3.70 -12.46
C ALA A 7 2.29 -2.83 -11.42
N ASP A 8 2.47 -3.34 -10.19
CA ASP A 8 3.17 -2.66 -9.11
C ASP A 8 4.68 -2.45 -9.42
N VAL A 9 5.36 -3.42 -10.06
CA VAL A 9 6.80 -3.33 -10.40
C VAL A 9 7.03 -2.42 -11.61
N VAL A 10 6.14 -2.50 -12.60
CA VAL A 10 6.19 -1.66 -13.82
C VAL A 10 5.89 -0.19 -13.49
N ASN A 11 5.00 0.07 -12.53
CA ASN A 11 4.69 1.43 -12.10
C ASN A 11 5.83 2.06 -11.29
N ASP A 12 6.43 1.33 -10.35
CA ASP A 12 7.56 1.85 -9.55
C ASP A 12 8.79 2.17 -10.43
N TRP A 13 9.09 1.31 -11.40
CA TRP A 13 10.17 1.56 -12.36
C TRP A 13 9.87 2.75 -13.30
N ASN A 14 8.64 2.89 -13.78
CA ASN A 14 8.24 4.05 -14.59
C ASN A 14 8.30 5.35 -13.78
N ASP A 15 7.90 5.36 -12.51
CA ASP A 15 7.94 6.56 -11.68
C ASP A 15 9.37 7.04 -11.39
N GLN A 16 10.33 6.10 -11.33
CA GLN A 16 11.74 6.39 -11.07
C GLN A 16 12.54 6.79 -12.33
N HIS A 17 12.15 6.29 -13.51
CA HIS A 17 12.94 6.45 -14.74
C HIS A 17 12.22 7.16 -15.90
N SER A 18 10.95 7.54 -15.75
CA SER A 18 10.23 8.27 -16.79
C SER A 18 10.75 9.71 -16.90
N PRO A 19 11.10 10.19 -18.11
CA PRO A 19 11.60 11.54 -18.30
C PRO A 19 10.57 12.57 -17.83
N ARG A 20 10.96 13.41 -16.87
CA ARG A 20 10.12 14.53 -16.40
C ARG A 20 9.87 15.47 -17.57
N LYS A 21 8.61 15.63 -17.94
CA LYS A 21 8.19 16.68 -18.89
C LYS A 21 8.41 18.04 -18.23
N THR A 22 9.29 18.86 -18.79
CA THR A 22 9.31 20.30 -18.52
C THR A 22 8.01 20.89 -19.06
N LEU A 23 7.14 21.34 -18.15
CA LEU A 23 5.88 21.99 -18.50
C LEU A 23 6.17 23.43 -18.91
N THR A 24 6.41 23.67 -20.20
CA THR A 24 6.35 25.02 -20.76
C THR A 24 4.89 25.34 -21.06
N SER A 25 4.28 26.23 -20.25
CA SER A 25 2.90 26.69 -20.47
C SER A 25 2.80 27.48 -21.78
N PRO A 26 1.88 27.16 -22.70
CA PRO A 26 1.58 28.03 -23.82
C PRO A 26 1.05 29.38 -23.31
N ARG A 27 1.70 30.49 -23.66
CA ARG A 27 1.18 31.84 -23.42
C ARG A 27 -0.07 32.04 -24.30
N LYS A 28 -1.21 32.29 -23.67
CA LYS A 28 -2.45 32.70 -24.37
C LYS A 28 -2.27 34.09 -24.99
N PRO A 29 -2.70 34.34 -26.24
CA PRO A 29 -2.78 35.70 -26.76
C PRO A 29 -3.91 36.46 -26.04
N LYS A 30 -3.62 37.70 -25.62
CA LYS A 30 -4.60 38.61 -25.02
C LYS A 30 -5.44 39.22 -26.14
N PHE A 31 -6.75 39.00 -26.14
CA PHE A 31 -7.70 39.85 -26.86
C PHE A 31 -8.54 40.62 -25.84
N ASN A 32 -8.62 41.93 -26.09
CA ASN A 32 -9.11 42.95 -25.17
C ASN A 32 -10.61 43.19 -25.35
N LEU A 33 -11.20 43.80 -24.31
CA LEU A 33 -12.61 44.05 -24.03
C LEU A 33 -13.41 44.79 -25.12
N GLY A 34 -14.72 44.49 -25.14
CA GLY A 34 -15.78 45.34 -25.69
C GLY A 34 -17.13 44.96 -25.07
N VAL A 35 -17.62 45.78 -24.15
CA VAL A 35 -18.91 45.65 -23.43
C VAL A 35 -20.05 46.18 -24.32
N LYS A 36 -21.23 45.52 -24.30
CA LYS A 36 -22.57 46.16 -24.26
C LYS A 36 -23.69 45.16 -23.93
N ASP A 37 -24.67 45.69 -23.20
CA ASP A 37 -25.79 45.04 -22.49
C ASP A 37 -26.83 44.27 -23.34
N ARG A 38 -27.52 43.30 -22.69
CA ARG A 38 -28.96 43.31 -22.34
C ARG A 38 -29.59 41.89 -22.34
N ALA A 39 -30.51 41.68 -21.40
CA ALA A 39 -31.10 40.43 -20.89
C ALA A 39 -31.98 39.60 -21.87
N GLN A 40 -32.04 38.27 -21.66
CA GLN A 40 -33.25 37.47 -21.31
C GLN A 40 -32.99 35.94 -21.39
N ASP A 41 -33.82 35.18 -20.67
CA ASP A 41 -33.79 33.74 -20.32
C ASP A 41 -33.47 32.72 -21.42
N SER A 42 -32.79 31.63 -21.04
CA SER A 42 -33.24 30.24 -21.26
C SER A 42 -32.25 29.21 -20.69
N ASP A 43 -32.78 28.28 -19.91
CA ASP A 43 -32.16 27.06 -19.40
C ASP A 43 -31.40 26.23 -20.45
N PHE A 44 -30.15 25.87 -20.15
CA PHE A 44 -29.57 24.61 -20.64
C PHE A 44 -28.41 24.16 -19.74
N GLU A 45 -28.67 23.18 -18.88
CA GLU A 45 -27.64 22.48 -18.12
C GLU A 45 -26.78 21.62 -19.06
N ILE A 46 -25.55 22.07 -19.33
CA ILE A 46 -24.53 21.23 -19.97
C ILE A 46 -23.73 20.54 -18.87
N LEU A 47 -24.15 19.31 -18.54
CA LEU A 47 -23.41 18.32 -17.76
C LEU A 47 -22.00 18.14 -18.36
N SER A 48 -21.03 18.82 -17.75
CA SER A 48 -19.62 18.72 -18.13
C SER A 48 -19.04 17.40 -17.63
N SER A 49 -18.77 16.50 -18.57
CA SER A 49 -18.12 15.21 -18.39
C SER A 49 -16.81 15.29 -17.55
N PRO A 50 -16.56 14.38 -16.59
CA PRO A 50 -15.39 14.47 -15.72
C PRO A 50 -14.09 14.24 -16.52
N ARG A 51 -13.30 15.30 -16.69
CA ARG A 51 -11.96 15.22 -17.30
C ARG A 51 -11.01 14.48 -16.36
N LYS A 52 -10.33 13.47 -16.91
CA LYS A 52 -9.23 12.69 -16.30
C LYS A 52 -8.21 13.61 -15.62
N GLY A 53 -8.18 13.60 -14.28
CA GLY A 53 -7.16 14.26 -13.47
C GLY A 53 -6.00 13.32 -13.12
N SER A 54 -4.77 13.84 -13.21
CA SER A 54 -3.62 13.31 -12.47
C SER A 54 -3.94 13.17 -10.97
N PRO A 55 -3.27 12.30 -10.20
CA PRO A 55 -3.50 12.18 -8.76
C PRO A 55 -3.49 13.57 -8.11
N SER A 56 -4.49 13.81 -7.29
CA SER A 56 -4.71 15.11 -6.65
C SER A 56 -3.49 15.48 -5.79
N LYS A 57 -3.27 16.78 -5.53
CA LYS A 57 -2.19 17.21 -4.62
C LYS A 57 -2.28 16.53 -3.25
N THR A 58 -3.51 16.26 -2.80
CA THR A 58 -3.87 15.49 -1.60
C THR A 58 -3.41 14.02 -1.64
N ASP A 59 -3.47 13.35 -2.79
CA ASP A 59 -2.98 11.98 -2.92
C ASP A 59 -1.45 11.90 -2.79
N ARG A 60 -0.75 12.91 -3.29
CA ARG A 60 0.72 12.96 -3.21
C ARG A 60 1.19 13.23 -1.77
N SER A 61 0.55 14.16 -1.06
CA SER A 61 0.90 14.42 0.34
C SER A 61 0.64 13.20 1.23
N ALA A 62 -0.49 12.51 1.04
CA ALA A 62 -0.79 11.29 1.77
C ALA A 62 0.22 10.17 1.49
N ALA A 63 0.65 10.01 0.23
CA ALA A 63 1.68 9.03 -0.13
C ALA A 63 3.04 9.34 0.53
N ILE A 64 3.44 10.62 0.58
CA ILE A 64 4.67 11.05 1.25
C ILE A 64 4.57 10.81 2.76
N ALA A 65 3.44 11.16 3.38
CA ALA A 65 3.22 10.92 4.81
C ALA A 65 3.27 9.43 5.16
N ARG A 66 2.65 8.57 4.35
CA ARG A 66 2.70 7.11 4.52
C ARG A 66 4.13 6.57 4.39
N LYS A 67 4.90 7.06 3.41
CA LYS A 67 6.31 6.68 3.24
C LYS A 67 7.18 7.14 4.41
N ALA A 68 6.94 8.36 4.90
CA ALA A 68 7.60 8.86 6.09
C ALA A 68 7.28 7.97 7.29
N PHE A 69 6.00 7.71 7.58
CA PHE A 69 5.58 6.82 8.65
C PHE A 69 6.24 5.43 8.54
N GLU A 70 6.17 4.81 7.36
CA GLU A 70 6.75 3.48 7.11
C GLU A 70 8.26 3.41 7.44
N SER A 71 9.00 4.51 7.25
CA SER A 71 10.44 4.58 7.56
C SER A 71 10.75 4.69 9.06
N ARG A 72 9.83 5.23 9.88
CA ARG A 72 10.01 5.46 11.33
C ARG A 72 9.20 4.52 12.22
N LYS A 73 8.23 3.78 11.67
CA LYS A 73 7.25 3.01 12.47
C LYS A 73 7.87 1.98 13.43
N HIS A 74 8.99 1.34 13.07
CA HIS A 74 9.66 0.39 13.96
C HIS A 74 10.25 1.10 15.18
N GLN A 75 10.94 2.22 14.96
CA GLN A 75 11.53 3.01 16.03
C GLN A 75 10.44 3.58 16.95
N LEU A 76 9.37 4.13 16.37
CA LEU A 76 8.21 4.62 17.14
C LEU A 76 7.61 3.52 18.02
N ALA A 77 7.48 2.31 17.48
CA ALA A 77 6.93 1.18 18.22
C ALA A 77 7.81 0.80 19.43
N GLU A 78 9.12 0.73 19.23
CA GLU A 78 10.07 0.40 20.29
C GLU A 78 10.13 1.47 21.38
N ASP A 79 10.19 2.75 20.99
CA ASP A 79 10.25 3.87 21.93
C ASP A 79 8.97 3.96 22.74
N PHE A 80 7.82 3.83 22.08
CA PHE A 80 6.53 3.87 22.74
C PHE A 80 6.30 2.68 23.69
N LEU A 81 6.75 1.47 23.32
CA LEU A 81 6.68 0.31 24.22
C LEU A 81 7.52 0.52 25.49
N LYS A 82 8.74 1.07 25.36
CA LYS A 82 9.58 1.41 26.53
C LYS A 82 8.93 2.49 27.39
N GLU A 83 8.30 3.48 26.77
CA GLU A 83 7.60 4.54 27.47
C GLU A 83 6.38 4.01 28.24
N LEU A 84 5.55 3.17 27.60
CA LEU A 84 4.45 2.48 28.24
C LEU A 84 4.93 1.73 29.49
N ASP A 85 5.98 0.95 29.35
CA ASP A 85 6.50 0.16 30.47
C ASP A 85 7.00 1.01 31.62
N ARG A 86 7.77 2.05 31.30
CA ARG A 86 8.27 3.00 32.30
C ARG A 86 7.14 3.73 33.03
N VAL A 87 6.11 4.18 32.32
CA VAL A 87 5.08 5.06 32.89
C VAL A 87 3.95 4.28 33.55
N ILE A 88 3.56 3.13 32.99
CA ILE A 88 2.36 2.40 33.45
C ILE A 88 2.71 1.35 34.50
N THR A 89 3.85 0.68 34.38
CA THR A 89 4.25 -0.42 35.28
C THR A 89 5.60 -0.19 35.94
N HIS A 90 6.22 0.97 35.74
CA HIS A 90 7.53 1.32 36.30
C HIS A 90 8.64 0.35 35.88
N GLY A 91 8.58 -0.15 34.65
CA GLY A 91 9.57 -1.07 34.09
C GLY A 91 9.33 -2.55 34.44
N LYS A 92 8.21 -2.89 35.08
CA LYS A 92 8.00 -4.24 35.61
C LYS A 92 7.83 -5.30 34.53
N ILE A 93 7.19 -4.98 33.39
CA ILE A 93 7.07 -5.97 32.30
C ILE A 93 8.43 -6.24 31.68
N GLY A 94 9.22 -5.19 31.44
CA GLY A 94 10.60 -5.30 30.97
C GLY A 94 11.46 -6.14 31.91
N GLU A 95 11.37 -5.90 33.22
CA GLU A 95 12.07 -6.68 34.25
C GLU A 95 11.69 -8.17 34.20
N LEU A 96 10.39 -8.49 34.19
CA LEU A 96 9.90 -9.87 34.13
C LEU A 96 10.34 -10.61 32.85
N ALA A 97 10.42 -9.90 31.73
CA ALA A 97 10.82 -10.46 30.43
C ALA A 97 12.34 -10.37 30.16
N ALA A 98 13.13 -9.74 31.04
CA ALA A 98 14.54 -9.43 30.78
C ALA A 98 15.38 -10.67 30.48
N GLU A 99 15.17 -11.77 31.23
CA GLU A 99 15.87 -13.04 31.02
C GLU A 99 15.58 -13.70 29.65
N CYS A 100 14.51 -13.27 28.97
CA CYS A 100 14.10 -13.75 27.65
C CYS A 100 14.39 -12.74 26.52
N GLY A 101 15.12 -11.66 26.82
CA GLY A 101 15.45 -10.59 25.88
C GLY A 101 14.42 -9.46 25.82
N GLY A 102 13.56 -9.33 26.84
CA GLY A 102 12.51 -8.32 26.90
C GLY A 102 11.26 -8.69 26.10
N VAL A 103 10.31 -7.74 26.00
CA VAL A 103 9.12 -7.88 25.16
C VAL A 103 9.53 -7.69 23.69
N LYS A 104 9.27 -8.70 22.86
CA LYS A 104 9.63 -8.65 21.42
C LYS A 104 8.53 -8.01 20.59
N LEU A 105 8.90 -7.12 19.67
CA LEU A 105 7.98 -6.57 18.66
C LEU A 105 8.15 -7.33 17.34
N GLU A 106 7.08 -7.99 16.90
CA GLU A 106 7.10 -8.89 15.74
C GLU A 106 6.16 -8.37 14.64
N TRP A 107 6.71 -7.86 13.54
CA TRP A 107 5.92 -7.37 12.41
C TRP A 107 5.51 -8.51 11.47
N ASN A 108 4.20 -8.71 11.27
CA ASN A 108 3.65 -9.78 10.44
C ASN A 108 2.85 -9.27 9.23
N LYS A 109 3.26 -9.70 8.02
CA LYS A 109 2.59 -9.43 6.73
C LYS A 109 1.31 -10.25 6.49
N LYS A 110 1.13 -11.32 7.25
CA LYS A 110 0.00 -12.27 7.16
C LYS A 110 -1.10 -11.95 8.16
N LEU A 111 -0.81 -11.20 9.22
CA LEU A 111 -1.82 -10.71 10.15
C LEU A 111 -2.62 -9.58 9.47
N ASN A 112 -3.83 -9.91 9.02
CA ASN A 112 -4.65 -9.01 8.19
C ASN A 112 -6.09 -8.84 8.72
N SER A 113 -6.45 -9.54 9.80
CA SER A 113 -7.78 -9.48 10.43
C SER A 113 -7.78 -8.72 11.75
N THR A 114 -6.63 -8.56 12.40
CA THR A 114 -6.43 -7.73 13.60
C THR A 114 -5.22 -6.84 13.39
N ALA A 115 -5.14 -5.72 14.14
CA ALA A 115 -4.00 -4.81 14.08
C ALA A 115 -2.80 -5.33 14.87
N GLY A 116 -3.04 -6.06 15.97
CA GLY A 116 -2.00 -6.70 16.75
C GLY A 116 -2.49 -7.93 17.51
N ARG A 117 -1.55 -8.60 18.19
CA ARG A 117 -1.77 -9.68 19.16
C ARG A 117 -0.67 -9.70 20.22
N ALA A 118 -1.04 -9.78 21.48
CA ALA A 118 -0.13 -10.11 22.56
C ALA A 118 0.04 -11.63 22.72
N ASN A 119 1.29 -12.10 22.73
CA ASN A 119 1.64 -13.48 23.01
C ASN A 119 2.47 -13.54 24.31
N TRP A 120 2.10 -14.45 25.20
CA TRP A 120 2.83 -14.66 26.44
C TRP A 120 2.89 -16.14 26.83
N ARG A 121 4.05 -16.58 27.31
CA ARG A 121 4.25 -17.89 27.95
C ARG A 121 5.10 -17.75 29.20
N ARG A 122 4.78 -18.53 30.23
CA ARG A 122 5.53 -18.64 31.48
C ARG A 122 6.21 -19.99 31.56
N GLU A 123 7.52 -20.00 31.76
CA GLU A 123 8.33 -21.21 31.91
C GLU A 123 8.84 -21.29 33.35
N ARG A 124 8.58 -22.40 34.04
CA ARG A 124 9.05 -22.62 35.41
C ARG A 124 10.51 -23.06 35.37
N ILE A 125 11.36 -22.37 36.10
CA ILE A 125 12.76 -22.77 36.29
C ILE A 125 12.79 -23.78 37.46
N PRO A 126 13.32 -24.99 37.26
CA PRO A 126 13.54 -25.93 38.36
C PRO A 126 14.49 -25.32 39.40
N SER A 127 14.06 -25.28 40.66
CA SER A 127 14.94 -24.93 41.77
C SER A 127 15.94 -26.06 41.97
N LYS A 128 17.24 -25.73 42.09
CA LYS A 128 18.29 -26.67 42.46
C LYS A 128 18.44 -26.82 43.98
N ASP A 129 17.59 -26.16 44.76
CA ASP A 129 17.68 -26.18 46.21
C ASP A 129 16.94 -27.39 46.81
N PRO A 130 17.64 -28.34 47.47
CA PRO A 130 17.01 -29.49 48.12
C PRO A 130 16.25 -29.11 49.41
N ALA A 131 16.37 -27.86 49.88
CA ALA A 131 15.76 -27.37 51.12
C ALA A 131 14.47 -26.57 50.88
N GLY A 132 13.52 -27.14 50.13
CA GLY A 132 12.06 -26.94 50.24
C GLY A 132 11.41 -25.53 50.29
N ALA A 133 12.15 -24.42 50.21
CA ALA A 133 11.64 -23.09 50.58
C ALA A 133 12.00 -21.96 49.61
N SER A 134 12.40 -22.26 48.36
CA SER A 134 12.54 -21.21 47.35
C SER A 134 11.26 -21.03 46.54
N GLU A 135 10.79 -19.78 46.44
CA GLU A 135 9.69 -19.42 45.54
C GLU A 135 10.02 -19.88 44.12
N ALA A 136 9.02 -20.44 43.42
CA ALA A 136 9.21 -20.92 42.07
C ALA A 136 9.62 -19.76 41.16
N LYS A 137 10.86 -19.78 40.65
CA LYS A 137 11.34 -18.78 39.70
C LYS A 137 10.75 -19.06 38.32
N TYR A 138 10.26 -18.03 37.64
CA TYR A 138 9.66 -18.13 36.32
C TYR A 138 10.37 -17.25 35.30
N LYS A 139 10.49 -17.74 34.06
CA LYS A 139 10.85 -16.94 32.90
C LYS A 139 9.60 -16.55 32.14
N HIS A 140 9.49 -15.27 31.78
CA HIS A 140 8.36 -14.75 31.00
C HIS A 140 8.83 -14.46 29.58
N HIS A 141 8.33 -15.23 28.62
CA HIS A 141 8.53 -14.90 27.21
C HIS A 141 7.30 -14.12 26.74
N ALA A 142 7.48 -12.89 26.29
CA ALA A 142 6.42 -12.01 25.83
C ALA A 142 6.75 -11.43 24.44
N SER A 143 5.76 -11.38 23.57
CA SER A 143 5.85 -10.66 22.30
C SER A 143 4.55 -9.95 21.96
N ILE A 144 4.66 -8.85 21.22
CA ILE A 144 3.55 -8.13 20.61
C ILE A 144 3.74 -8.27 19.10
N GLU A 145 2.83 -9.00 18.48
CA GLU A 145 2.72 -9.15 17.04
C GLU A 145 1.94 -7.97 16.46
N LEU A 146 2.47 -7.33 15.43
CA LEU A 146 1.89 -6.14 14.78
C LEU A 146 1.63 -6.40 13.29
N ALA A 147 0.45 -6.04 12.82
CA ALA A 147 0.03 -6.23 11.44
C ALA A 147 0.57 -5.14 10.52
N GLU A 148 1.57 -5.48 9.70
CA GLU A 148 2.29 -4.55 8.83
C GLU A 148 1.39 -3.82 7.83
N LYS A 149 0.31 -4.48 7.37
CA LYS A 149 -0.60 -3.92 6.36
C LYS A 149 -1.82 -3.21 6.95
N VAL A 150 -2.11 -3.45 8.23
CA VAL A 150 -3.26 -2.87 8.92
C VAL A 150 -2.86 -1.59 9.64
N ILE A 151 -1.63 -1.53 10.16
CA ILE A 151 -1.05 -0.35 10.80
C ILE A 151 -0.40 0.54 9.74
N ASP A 152 -1.12 1.57 9.29
CA ASP A 152 -0.66 2.48 8.24
C ASP A 152 -0.53 3.95 8.64
N ASP A 153 -0.79 4.25 9.91
CA ASP A 153 -0.64 5.56 10.53
C ASP A 153 -0.15 5.43 11.98
N GLU A 154 0.28 6.55 12.55
CA GLU A 154 0.91 6.62 13.87
C GLU A 154 -0.09 6.46 15.02
N ASP A 155 -1.29 7.04 14.91
CA ASP A 155 -2.33 6.90 15.93
C ASP A 155 -2.74 5.43 16.08
N ARG A 156 -2.88 4.73 14.95
CA ARG A 156 -3.20 3.30 14.91
C ARG A 156 -2.07 2.45 15.49
N LEU A 157 -0.82 2.82 15.24
CA LEU A 157 0.34 2.14 15.84
C LEU A 157 0.29 2.24 17.37
N PHE A 158 0.15 3.46 17.90
CA PHE A 158 0.15 3.69 19.35
C PHE A 158 -1.05 3.04 20.04
N ASN A 159 -2.25 3.19 19.48
CA ASN A 159 -3.43 2.54 20.04
C ASN A 159 -3.32 1.01 20.02
N THR A 160 -2.77 0.43 18.95
CA THR A 160 -2.55 -1.02 18.86
C THR A 160 -1.58 -1.49 19.93
N ILE A 161 -0.40 -0.88 20.03
CA ILE A 161 0.61 -1.25 21.03
C ILE A 161 0.06 -1.07 22.45
N ALA A 162 -0.65 0.02 22.72
CA ALA A 162 -1.28 0.27 24.01
C ALA A 162 -2.28 -0.83 24.40
N HIS A 163 -3.11 -1.28 23.45
CA HIS A 163 -4.05 -2.38 23.66
C HIS A 163 -3.32 -3.70 23.95
N GLU A 164 -2.36 -4.08 23.09
CA GLU A 164 -1.61 -5.32 23.27
C GLU A 164 -0.75 -5.29 24.55
N TYR A 165 -0.26 -4.12 24.95
CA TYR A 165 0.45 -3.93 26.22
C TYR A 165 -0.48 -4.17 27.42
N CYS A 166 -1.74 -3.70 27.38
CA CYS A 166 -2.73 -3.99 28.43
C CYS A 166 -3.01 -5.49 28.57
N HIS A 167 -2.92 -6.25 27.49
CA HIS A 167 -2.96 -7.71 27.57
C HIS A 167 -1.76 -8.28 28.33
N LEU A 168 -0.55 -7.82 28.02
CA LEU A 168 0.65 -8.25 28.74
C LEU A 168 0.59 -7.91 30.23
N THR A 169 0.11 -6.71 30.61
CA THR A 169 -0.05 -6.36 32.03
C THR A 169 -1.06 -7.27 32.73
N ASN A 170 -2.17 -7.60 32.06
CA ASN A 170 -3.16 -8.52 32.57
C ASN A 170 -2.58 -9.93 32.83
N PHE A 171 -1.78 -10.44 31.88
CA PHE A 171 -1.15 -11.75 31.98
C PHE A 171 -0.02 -11.81 33.01
N MET A 172 0.87 -10.81 33.00
CA MET A 172 2.15 -10.86 33.71
C MET A 172 2.08 -10.25 35.10
N ILE A 173 1.23 -9.25 35.33
CA ILE A 173 1.10 -8.55 36.62
C ILE A 173 -0.17 -9.00 37.33
N SER A 174 -1.33 -8.92 36.66
CA SER A 174 -2.61 -9.32 37.28
C SER A 174 -2.80 -10.84 37.33
N ASN A 175 -1.97 -11.62 36.62
CA ASN A 175 -2.00 -13.08 36.57
C ASN A 175 -3.38 -13.64 36.14
N ILE A 176 -4.14 -12.88 35.32
CA ILE A 176 -5.43 -13.26 34.74
C ILE A 176 -5.19 -13.81 33.33
N ARG A 177 -5.74 -14.99 33.00
CA ARG A 177 -5.44 -15.69 31.73
C ARG A 177 -6.66 -16.10 30.92
N ASP A 178 -7.78 -16.28 31.60
CA ASP A 178 -9.05 -16.79 31.09
C ASP A 178 -10.02 -15.68 30.70
N ASN A 179 -9.87 -14.47 31.27
CA ASN A 179 -10.66 -13.30 30.94
C ASN A 179 -9.81 -12.14 30.39
N PRO A 180 -9.45 -12.17 29.09
CA PRO A 180 -8.48 -11.24 28.50
C PRO A 180 -8.93 -9.78 28.48
N HIS A 181 -10.24 -9.51 28.54
CA HIS A 181 -10.84 -8.16 28.57
C HIS A 181 -11.71 -7.92 29.82
N GLY A 182 -11.35 -8.58 30.93
CA GLY A 182 -12.01 -8.49 32.23
C GLY A 182 -11.87 -7.15 32.94
N ALA A 183 -12.16 -7.12 34.24
CA ALA A 183 -12.10 -5.89 35.05
C ALA A 183 -10.67 -5.31 35.11
N GLU A 184 -9.69 -6.20 35.19
CA GLU A 184 -8.26 -5.94 35.28
C GLU A 184 -7.73 -5.37 33.96
N PHE A 185 -8.13 -5.94 32.82
CA PHE A 185 -7.82 -5.32 31.53
C PHE A 185 -8.40 -3.91 31.44
N LYS A 186 -9.66 -3.72 31.86
CA LYS A 186 -10.33 -2.41 31.80
C LYS A 186 -9.65 -1.39 32.71
N SER A 187 -9.14 -1.80 33.88
CA SER A 187 -8.41 -0.89 34.77
C SER A 187 -7.05 -0.48 34.18
N TRP A 188 -6.31 -1.42 33.56
CA TRP A 188 -5.09 -1.11 32.81
C TRP A 188 -5.39 -0.20 31.61
N ALA A 189 -6.42 -0.51 30.83
CA ALA A 189 -6.85 0.29 29.68
C ALA A 189 -7.23 1.72 30.09
N ALA A 190 -7.95 1.89 31.20
CA ALA A 190 -8.28 3.19 31.75
C ALA A 190 -7.03 3.96 32.19
N LYS A 191 -6.08 3.29 32.86
CA LYS A 191 -4.80 3.89 33.27
C LYS A 191 -3.99 4.35 32.06
N VAL A 192 -3.85 3.51 31.04
CA VAL A 192 -3.13 3.84 29.80
C VAL A 192 -3.81 5.01 29.07
N THR A 193 -5.12 4.96 28.92
CA THR A 193 -5.90 6.03 28.28
C THR A 193 -5.73 7.35 29.02
N GLN A 194 -5.88 7.36 30.35
CA GLN A 194 -5.74 8.58 31.15
C GLN A 194 -4.37 9.26 30.97
N VAL A 195 -3.30 8.46 30.89
CA VAL A 195 -1.93 8.97 30.77
C VAL A 195 -1.62 9.46 29.36
N PHE A 196 -1.98 8.69 28.33
CA PHE A 196 -1.50 8.93 26.96
C PHE A 196 -2.54 9.53 26.01
N ASN A 197 -3.78 9.77 26.45
CA ASN A 197 -4.80 10.38 25.60
C ASN A 197 -4.39 11.76 25.08
N LYS A 198 -3.80 12.60 25.93
CA LYS A 198 -3.41 13.97 25.54
C LYS A 198 -2.17 14.02 24.65
N SER A 199 -1.21 13.11 24.84
CA SER A 199 0.07 13.14 24.11
C SER A 199 0.02 12.35 22.79
N HIS A 200 -0.71 11.23 22.74
CA HIS A 200 -0.72 10.31 21.60
C HIS A 200 -2.12 9.95 21.10
N ASN A 201 -3.17 10.67 21.55
CA ASN A 201 -4.56 10.40 21.16
C ASN A 201 -4.98 8.94 21.40
N ILE A 202 -4.52 8.36 22.50
CA ILE A 202 -4.77 6.94 22.82
C ILE A 202 -6.09 6.80 23.57
N THR A 203 -6.91 5.88 23.10
CA THR A 203 -8.13 5.41 23.78
C THR A 203 -8.20 3.90 23.67
N VAL A 204 -7.83 3.20 24.76
CA VAL A 204 -7.80 1.74 24.77
C VAL A 204 -9.20 1.19 25.01
N THR A 205 -9.76 0.54 24.00
CA THR A 205 -11.04 -0.18 24.04
C THR A 205 -10.82 -1.69 24.10
N THR A 206 -11.88 -2.47 24.38
CA THR A 206 -11.80 -3.95 24.37
C THR A 206 -11.76 -4.55 22.96
N LYS A 207 -12.05 -3.75 21.94
CA LYS A 207 -11.98 -4.13 20.53
C LYS A 207 -11.24 -3.05 19.76
N HIS A 208 -10.42 -3.45 18.80
CA HIS A 208 -9.86 -2.54 17.79
C HIS A 208 -11.02 -2.00 16.92
N THR A 209 -11.38 -0.72 17.05
CA THR A 209 -12.54 -0.10 16.36
C THR A 209 -12.18 0.63 15.06
N TYR A 210 -10.97 0.46 14.54
CA TYR A 210 -10.51 1.19 13.35
C TYR A 210 -10.96 0.57 12.03
N GLU A 211 -11.24 1.41 11.03
CA GLU A 211 -11.53 0.94 9.67
C GLU A 211 -10.24 0.42 9.00
N ILE A 212 -10.24 -0.85 8.60
CA ILE A 212 -9.11 -1.46 7.90
C ILE A 212 -9.09 -0.98 6.45
N ALA A 213 -8.06 -0.24 6.08
CA ALA A 213 -7.88 0.23 4.71
C ALA A 213 -7.46 -0.93 3.78
N TYR A 214 -8.42 -1.47 3.03
CA TYR A 214 -8.12 -2.48 2.01
C TYR A 214 -7.62 -1.85 0.71
N LYS A 215 -6.51 -2.39 0.17
CA LYS A 215 -5.93 -1.96 -1.13
C LYS A 215 -6.86 -2.32 -2.28
N TYR A 216 -7.52 -3.47 -2.20
CA TYR A 216 -8.38 -3.97 -3.25
C TYR A 216 -9.79 -4.29 -2.74
N VAL A 217 -10.80 -3.88 -3.50
CA VAL A 217 -12.21 -4.19 -3.23
C VAL A 217 -12.85 -4.65 -4.53
N TRP A 218 -13.64 -5.73 -4.44
CA TRP A 218 -14.48 -6.23 -5.51
C TRP A 218 -15.93 -6.21 -5.05
N THR A 219 -16.83 -5.83 -5.93
CA THR A 219 -18.26 -5.80 -5.66
C THR A 219 -18.95 -6.76 -6.61
N CYS A 220 -19.87 -7.56 -6.09
CA CYS A 220 -20.69 -8.41 -6.93
C CYS A 220 -21.64 -7.54 -7.78
N SER A 221 -21.66 -7.76 -9.09
CA SER A 221 -22.52 -7.01 -10.00
C SER A 221 -24.02 -7.30 -9.81
N THR A 222 -24.37 -8.44 -9.22
CA THR A 222 -25.76 -8.87 -9.04
C THR A 222 -26.32 -8.47 -7.67
N CYS A 223 -25.64 -8.82 -6.58
CA CYS A 223 -26.14 -8.59 -5.22
C CYS A 223 -25.46 -7.44 -4.47
N GLY A 224 -24.46 -6.78 -5.06
CA GLY A 224 -23.75 -5.67 -4.43
C GLY A 224 -22.83 -6.04 -3.27
N HIS A 225 -22.67 -7.32 -2.93
CA HIS A 225 -21.78 -7.72 -1.82
C HIS A 225 -20.32 -7.37 -2.10
N GLU A 226 -19.65 -6.78 -1.11
CA GLU A 226 -18.25 -6.36 -1.19
C GLU A 226 -17.27 -7.39 -0.64
N PHE A 227 -16.24 -7.68 -1.41
CA PHE A 227 -15.11 -8.53 -1.05
C PHE A 227 -13.87 -7.66 -0.93
N LYS A 228 -13.40 -7.44 0.30
CA LYS A 228 -12.24 -6.58 0.60
C LYS A 228 -10.97 -7.42 0.81
N ARG A 229 -9.84 -7.05 0.19
CA ARG A 229 -8.54 -7.75 0.27
C ARG A 229 -7.34 -6.80 0.28
N HIS A 230 -6.25 -7.22 0.91
CA HIS A 230 -4.97 -6.48 0.89
C HIS A 230 -4.08 -6.83 -0.32
N SER A 231 -4.39 -7.87 -1.08
CA SER A 231 -3.70 -8.28 -2.30
C SER A 231 -4.69 -8.46 -3.46
N LYS A 232 -4.18 -8.45 -4.70
CA LYS A 232 -4.98 -8.69 -5.91
C LYS A 232 -5.24 -10.19 -6.11
N SER A 233 -5.90 -10.82 -5.14
CA SER A 233 -6.05 -12.28 -5.08
C SER A 233 -7.32 -12.82 -5.75
N ILE A 234 -8.29 -11.95 -6.07
CA ILE A 234 -9.54 -12.37 -6.71
C ILE A 234 -9.34 -12.31 -8.22
N ASP A 235 -9.29 -13.48 -8.84
CA ASP A 235 -9.39 -13.67 -10.28
C ASP A 235 -10.87 -13.76 -10.67
N THR A 236 -11.38 -12.74 -11.36
CA THR A 236 -12.79 -12.64 -11.76
C THR A 236 -13.19 -13.65 -12.84
N THR A 237 -12.22 -14.34 -13.46
CA THR A 237 -12.49 -15.43 -14.42
C THR A 237 -12.75 -16.76 -13.71
N ARG A 238 -12.21 -16.93 -12.49
CA ARG A 238 -12.29 -18.18 -11.71
C ARG A 238 -13.19 -18.07 -10.50
N HIS A 239 -13.33 -16.87 -9.94
CA HIS A 239 -14.07 -16.62 -8.70
C HIS A 239 -15.35 -15.84 -8.97
N ALA A 240 -16.44 -16.27 -8.34
CA ALA A 240 -17.74 -15.66 -8.38
C ALA A 240 -18.26 -15.36 -6.95
N CYS A 241 -19.34 -14.59 -6.85
CA CYS A 241 -19.97 -14.32 -5.56
C CYS A 241 -20.41 -15.62 -4.88
N GLY A 242 -20.04 -15.80 -3.60
CA GLY A 242 -20.45 -16.98 -2.83
C GLY A 242 -21.97 -17.12 -2.68
N SER A 243 -22.68 -16.00 -2.54
CA SER A 243 -24.12 -15.96 -2.25
C SER A 243 -25.01 -16.10 -3.48
N CYS A 244 -24.72 -15.39 -4.57
CA CYS A 244 -25.57 -15.36 -5.76
C CYS A 244 -24.90 -15.88 -7.03
N LYS A 245 -23.63 -16.32 -6.96
CA LYS A 245 -22.81 -16.74 -8.11
C LYS A 245 -22.61 -15.67 -9.20
N GLY A 246 -23.02 -14.42 -8.95
CA GLY A 246 -22.79 -13.29 -9.85
C GLY A 246 -21.31 -12.94 -10.01
N ALA A 247 -20.99 -12.26 -11.11
CA ALA A 247 -19.63 -11.82 -11.42
C ALA A 247 -19.10 -10.79 -10.41
N LEU A 248 -17.80 -10.81 -10.17
CA LEU A 248 -17.12 -9.87 -9.29
C LEU A 248 -16.42 -8.79 -10.11
N VAL A 249 -16.64 -7.52 -9.78
CA VAL A 249 -16.01 -6.37 -10.45
C VAL A 249 -15.10 -5.66 -9.47
N GLN A 250 -13.84 -5.43 -9.83
CA GLN A 250 -12.91 -4.68 -8.98
C GLN A 250 -13.31 -3.20 -8.94
N THR A 251 -13.75 -2.73 -7.77
CA THR A 251 -14.16 -1.33 -7.52
C THR A 251 -13.03 -0.48 -6.95
N LYS A 252 -12.06 -1.09 -6.23
CA LYS A 252 -10.85 -0.39 -5.71
C LYS A 252 -9.58 -1.18 -6.01
N PRO A 253 -8.49 -0.52 -6.45
CA PRO A 253 -8.52 0.75 -7.18
C PRO A 253 -9.40 0.60 -8.43
N ALA A 254 -10.06 1.69 -8.85
CA ALA A 254 -10.88 1.67 -10.06
C ALA A 254 -10.06 1.14 -11.23
N VAL A 255 -10.53 0.07 -11.87
CA VAL A 255 -9.85 -0.48 -13.03
C VAL A 255 -9.89 0.58 -14.11
N ARG A 256 -8.71 1.03 -14.56
CA ARG A 256 -8.63 1.90 -15.75
C ARG A 256 -9.29 1.13 -16.88
N ALA A 257 -10.45 1.58 -17.35
CA ALA A 257 -11.02 1.09 -18.59
C ALA A 257 -9.91 1.24 -19.65
N LYS A 258 -9.37 0.11 -20.11
CA LYS A 258 -8.55 0.12 -21.32
C LYS A 258 -9.52 0.54 -22.40
N ASP A 259 -9.38 1.77 -22.86
CA ASP A 259 -10.08 2.23 -24.04
C ASP A 259 -9.75 1.23 -25.16
N PRO A 260 -10.73 0.46 -25.66
CA PRO A 260 -10.48 -0.56 -26.68
C PRO A 260 -9.93 0.07 -27.97
N ASN A 261 -10.06 1.39 -28.14
CA ASN A 261 -9.55 2.14 -29.27
C ASN A 261 -8.14 2.72 -29.05
N LYS A 262 -7.57 2.59 -27.85
CA LYS A 262 -6.21 3.06 -27.53
C LYS A 262 -5.25 1.87 -27.56
N GLY A 263 -4.70 1.62 -28.74
CA GLY A 263 -3.67 0.60 -28.98
C GLY A 263 -2.43 0.76 -28.09
N PRO A 264 -1.54 -0.24 -28.08
CA PRO A 264 -0.30 -0.20 -27.30
C PRO A 264 0.50 1.08 -27.61
N ASN A 265 1.04 1.71 -26.57
CA ASN A 265 1.88 2.90 -26.72
C ASN A 265 3.07 2.57 -27.63
N GLU A 266 3.54 3.52 -28.43
CA GLU A 266 4.67 3.36 -29.35
C GLU A 266 5.90 2.75 -28.66
N PHE A 267 6.18 3.17 -27.43
CA PHE A 267 7.26 2.58 -26.64
C PHE A 267 7.02 1.10 -26.30
N GLN A 268 5.77 0.68 -26.07
CA GLN A 268 5.44 -0.72 -25.79
C GLN A 268 5.59 -1.60 -27.03
N VAL A 269 5.28 -1.07 -28.21
CA VAL A 269 5.53 -1.73 -29.50
C VAL A 269 7.04 -1.89 -29.69
N PHE A 270 7.81 -0.80 -29.56
CA PHE A 270 9.27 -0.83 -29.64
C PHE A 270 9.89 -1.83 -28.66
N LEU A 271 9.37 -1.88 -27.43
CA LEU A 271 9.85 -2.80 -26.41
C LEU A 271 9.57 -4.25 -26.80
N LYS A 272 8.38 -4.59 -27.28
CA LYS A 272 8.07 -5.94 -27.75
C LYS A 272 8.98 -6.40 -28.89
N GLU A 273 9.25 -5.51 -29.85
CA GLU A 273 10.10 -5.80 -31.01
C GLU A 273 11.57 -5.99 -30.61
N ASN A 274 12.09 -5.14 -29.73
CA ASN A 274 13.53 -5.09 -29.44
C ASN A 274 13.94 -5.92 -28.23
N PHE A 275 13.01 -6.31 -27.35
CA PHE A 275 13.37 -6.97 -26.09
C PHE A 275 14.06 -8.31 -26.28
N LYS A 276 13.57 -9.18 -27.18
CA LYS A 276 14.20 -10.49 -27.45
C LYS A 276 15.63 -10.32 -27.97
N ARG A 277 15.84 -9.36 -28.88
CA ARG A 277 17.13 -9.06 -29.49
C ARG A 277 18.12 -8.52 -28.44
N VAL A 278 17.74 -7.47 -27.72
CA VAL A 278 18.62 -6.82 -26.73
C VAL A 278 18.91 -7.74 -25.55
N LYS A 279 17.97 -8.61 -25.14
CA LYS A 279 18.22 -9.61 -24.10
C LYS A 279 19.23 -10.67 -24.56
N LYS A 280 19.18 -11.10 -25.82
CA LYS A 280 20.12 -12.07 -26.41
C LYS A 280 21.52 -11.47 -26.59
N GLU A 281 21.59 -10.23 -27.07
CA GLU A 281 22.85 -9.49 -27.23
C GLU A 281 23.53 -9.16 -25.89
N ASN A 282 22.74 -9.12 -24.81
CA ASN A 282 23.22 -8.79 -23.46
C ASN A 282 22.94 -9.97 -22.50
N GLU A 283 23.24 -11.18 -22.95
CA GLU A 283 23.17 -12.39 -22.12
C GLU A 283 24.16 -12.26 -20.94
N GLY A 284 23.61 -12.09 -19.73
CA GLY A 284 24.39 -11.85 -18.50
C GLY A 284 23.99 -10.57 -17.78
N LEU A 285 23.36 -9.61 -18.47
CA LEU A 285 22.81 -8.43 -17.81
C LEU A 285 21.48 -8.75 -17.12
N GLY A 286 21.34 -8.24 -15.89
CA GLY A 286 20.08 -8.30 -15.15
C GLY A 286 18.95 -7.64 -15.95
N HIS A 287 17.74 -8.18 -15.84
CA HIS A 287 16.56 -7.71 -16.58
C HIS A 287 16.34 -6.18 -16.48
N GLY A 288 16.62 -5.57 -15.32
CA GLY A 288 16.53 -4.13 -15.13
C GLY A 288 17.49 -3.32 -16.00
N ALA A 289 18.72 -3.81 -16.21
CA ALA A 289 19.70 -3.16 -17.07
C ALA A 289 19.31 -3.25 -18.55
N VAL A 290 18.76 -4.40 -18.98
CA VAL A 290 18.20 -4.59 -20.33
C VAL A 290 17.05 -3.60 -20.59
N MET A 291 16.18 -3.36 -19.61
CA MET A 291 15.09 -2.39 -19.72
C MET A 291 15.57 -0.94 -19.79
N GLN A 292 16.60 -0.58 -19.02
CA GLN A 292 17.24 0.75 -19.11
C GLN A 292 17.86 0.97 -20.49
N LEU A 293 18.55 -0.05 -21.03
CA LEU A 293 19.13 0.01 -22.36
C LEU A 293 18.07 0.20 -23.44
N LEU A 294 16.96 -0.55 -23.39
CA LEU A 294 15.82 -0.39 -24.31
C LEU A 294 15.18 1.00 -24.21
N ALA A 295 15.05 1.55 -23.00
CA ALA A 295 14.53 2.90 -22.80
C ALA A 295 15.47 3.96 -23.39
N GLN A 296 16.78 3.79 -23.24
CA GLN A 296 17.76 4.68 -23.85
C GLN A 296 17.74 4.58 -25.39
N MET A 297 17.71 3.36 -25.94
CA MET A 297 17.58 3.12 -27.38
C MET A 297 16.32 3.76 -27.96
N TYR A 298 15.19 3.71 -27.25
CA TYR A 298 13.96 4.38 -27.68
C TYR A 298 14.08 5.91 -27.62
N LYS A 299 14.70 6.47 -26.58
CA LYS A 299 14.97 7.91 -26.48
C LYS A 299 15.84 8.38 -27.64
N ASP A 300 16.90 7.65 -27.96
CA ASP A 300 17.81 8.00 -29.05
C ASP A 300 17.13 7.88 -30.42
N ARG A 301 16.32 6.83 -30.63
CA ARG A 301 15.50 6.67 -31.85
C ARG A 301 14.50 7.81 -32.01
N LYS A 302 13.84 8.20 -30.92
CA LYS A 302 12.88 9.30 -30.92
C LYS A 302 13.57 10.64 -31.18
N ALA A 303 14.69 10.92 -30.52
CA ALA A 303 15.49 12.13 -30.74
C ALA A 303 16.00 12.22 -32.19
N LYS A 304 16.43 11.10 -32.79
CA LYS A 304 16.83 11.05 -34.20
C LYS A 304 15.67 11.31 -35.16
N ARG A 305 14.47 10.79 -34.86
CA ARG A 305 13.27 11.07 -35.66
C ARG A 305 12.87 12.55 -35.57
N ASP A 306 12.89 13.11 -34.36
CA ASP A 306 12.50 14.49 -34.12
C ASP A 306 13.54 15.47 -34.72
N ALA A 307 14.82 15.10 -34.80
CA ALA A 307 15.87 15.85 -35.49
C ALA A 307 15.85 15.73 -37.02
N GLY A 308 15.26 14.66 -37.58
CA GLY A 308 15.12 14.45 -39.03
C GLY A 308 13.93 15.17 -39.67
N THR A 309 13.04 15.77 -38.88
CA THR A 309 11.79 16.41 -39.37
C THR A 309 11.95 17.92 -39.63
N THR A 310 13.13 18.51 -39.41
CA THR A 310 13.41 19.94 -39.64
C THR A 310 14.22 20.22 -40.92
N GLY A 311 14.14 19.37 -41.93
CA GLY A 311 14.81 19.61 -43.21
C GLY A 311 14.16 18.85 -44.36
N GLY A 312 13.24 19.49 -45.07
CA GLY A 312 12.68 19.00 -46.33
C GLY A 312 11.17 19.17 -46.42
N GLY A 313 10.73 20.30 -46.99
CA GLY A 313 9.39 20.38 -47.55
C GLY A 313 9.34 19.54 -48.84
N ALA A 314 8.43 18.59 -48.89
CA ALA A 314 7.85 18.07 -50.12
C ALA A 314 6.46 17.53 -49.76
N GLU A 315 5.46 18.25 -50.25
CA GLU A 315 4.08 17.79 -50.35
C GLU A 315 4.03 16.64 -51.39
N ASP A 316 2.99 15.79 -51.28
CA ASP A 316 2.69 14.60 -52.08
C ASP A 316 3.53 13.33 -51.87
N GLU A 317 2.99 12.43 -51.05
CA GLU A 317 2.54 11.08 -51.48
C GLU A 317 2.14 10.26 -50.24
N VAL A 318 0.88 10.39 -49.79
CA VAL A 318 0.30 9.46 -48.80
C VAL A 318 -1.09 9.02 -49.27
N ALA A 319 -1.11 8.36 -50.43
CA ALA A 319 -2.27 7.62 -50.91
C ALA A 319 -1.81 6.36 -51.67
N GLY A 320 -1.04 5.49 -51.00
CA GLY A 320 -0.40 4.39 -51.73
C GLY A 320 0.14 3.20 -50.94
N VAL A 321 -0.19 3.00 -49.66
CA VAL A 321 0.20 1.75 -48.96
C VAL A 321 -0.86 1.33 -47.93
N ALA A 322 -2.11 1.21 -48.40
CA ALA A 322 -3.18 0.53 -47.67
C ALA A 322 -3.69 -0.65 -48.49
N LYS A 323 -2.78 -1.53 -48.94
CA LYS A 323 -3.15 -2.83 -49.53
C LYS A 323 -1.94 -3.77 -49.61
N ALA A 324 -1.64 -4.45 -48.50
CA ALA A 324 -0.99 -5.77 -48.47
C ALA A 324 -0.65 -6.13 -47.01
N LEU A 325 -1.52 -6.90 -46.36
CA LEU A 325 -1.15 -8.17 -45.73
C LEU A 325 -2.41 -8.78 -45.11
N GLU A 326 -3.16 -9.47 -45.96
CA GLU A 326 -3.92 -10.64 -45.56
C GLU A 326 -2.96 -11.73 -45.09
N VAL A 327 -3.38 -12.46 -44.05
CA VAL A 327 -3.07 -13.87 -43.77
C VAL A 327 -1.60 -14.26 -43.66
N ILE A 328 -1.11 -14.38 -42.43
CA ILE A 328 -0.33 -15.56 -42.01
C ILE A 328 -0.86 -16.01 -40.63
N VAL A 329 -1.77 -16.97 -40.66
CA VAL A 329 -1.96 -17.96 -39.59
C VAL A 329 -0.73 -18.84 -39.60
N LEU A 330 -0.15 -19.16 -38.45
CA LEU A 330 0.49 -20.46 -38.20
C LEU A 330 0.52 -20.74 -36.69
N ASP A 331 0.01 -21.93 -36.39
CA ASP A 331 -0.16 -22.60 -35.10
C ASP A 331 1.16 -23.03 -34.42
N ASP A 332 0.99 -23.44 -33.16
CA ASP A 332 1.86 -24.11 -32.18
C ASP A 332 2.84 -23.28 -31.32
#